data_AF-A0A9D1UV48-F1
#
_entry.id   AF-A0A9D1UV48-F1
#
_cell.length_a   1.000
_cell.length_b   1.000
_cell.length_c   1.000
_cell.angle_alpha   90.00
_cell.angle_beta   90.00
_cell.angle_gamma   90.00
#
_symmetry.space_group_name_H-M   'P 1'
#
loop_
_entity.id
_entity.type
_entity.pdbx_description
1 polymer ?
#
loop_
_entity_poly.entity_id
_entity_poly.type
_entity_poly.pdbx_seq_one_letter_code
_entity_poly.pdbx_strand_id
1 'polypeptide(L)'
;MAENYDFDELYANTYTEADRQAFEQQPTSDKKFLAAWALSIVLGLTGAERFYLGRPVTALVKLLFTLAGTILLILEQPVYGLLGVTVAGAWTVIDLLLILTGTLRDRLDRRLSGYQRFVGPCAAVTALAVVGAMGLALIIGSSLAVGG
;
A
#
# COMPACT_ATOMS: atom_id res chain seq x y z
N MET A 1 31.75 -27.57 28.84
CA MET A 1 31.78 -27.86 27.40
C MET A 1 31.61 -26.52 26.71
N ALA A 2 32.68 -25.92 26.19
CA ALA A 2 32.57 -24.72 25.36
C ALA A 2 32.17 -25.21 23.96
N GLU A 3 30.91 -24.99 23.60
CA GLU A 3 30.38 -25.31 22.29
C GLU A 3 31.15 -24.47 21.27
N ASN A 4 31.96 -25.14 20.45
CA ASN A 4 32.80 -24.50 19.44
C ASN A 4 31.89 -24.10 18.28
N TYR A 5 31.22 -22.96 18.42
CA TYR A 5 30.40 -22.39 17.36
C TYR A 5 31.30 -21.96 16.21
N ASP A 6 31.20 -22.67 15.09
CA ASP A 6 31.86 -22.32 13.84
C ASP A 6 31.14 -21.12 13.22
N PHE A 7 31.66 -19.93 13.52
CA PHE A 7 31.11 -18.67 13.05
C PHE A 7 31.19 -18.57 11.52
N ASP A 8 32.14 -19.23 10.87
CA ASP A 8 32.25 -19.19 9.41
C ASP A 8 31.08 -19.94 8.75
N GLU A 9 30.59 -21.04 9.33
CA GLU A 9 29.36 -21.72 8.89
C GLU A 9 28.11 -20.88 9.18
N LEU A 10 28.07 -20.20 10.33
CA LEU A 10 26.97 -19.31 10.73
C LEU A 10 26.85 -18.09 9.80
N TYR A 11 27.97 -17.58 9.28
CA TYR A 11 28.01 -16.44 8.35
C TYR A 11 27.99 -16.86 6.87
N ALA A 12 28.41 -18.08 6.52
CA ALA A 12 28.34 -18.59 5.16
C ALA A 12 26.91 -18.96 4.75
N ASN A 13 26.03 -19.27 5.70
CA ASN A 13 24.70 -19.82 5.42
C ASN A 13 23.55 -18.83 5.64
N THR A 14 23.68 -17.61 5.12
CA THR A 14 22.57 -16.63 5.15
C THR A 14 21.33 -17.04 4.34
N TYR A 15 21.44 -18.07 3.49
CA TYR A 15 20.33 -18.69 2.78
C TYR A 15 20.52 -20.21 2.73
N THR A 16 20.02 -20.91 3.75
CA THR A 16 20.01 -22.37 3.74
C THR A 16 18.98 -22.86 2.71
N GLU A 17 19.21 -24.05 2.11
CA GLU A 17 18.18 -24.75 1.31
C GLU A 17 16.87 -24.93 2.11
N ALA A 18 16.96 -25.07 3.43
CA ALA A 18 15.82 -25.16 4.34
C ALA A 18 15.03 -23.83 4.41
N ASP A 19 15.70 -22.67 4.45
CA ASP A 19 15.06 -21.35 4.43
C ASP A 19 14.36 -21.10 3.08
N ARG A 20 14.99 -21.54 1.99
CA ARG A 20 14.40 -21.49 0.64
C ARG A 20 13.12 -22.33 0.59
N GLN A 21 13.17 -23.57 1.07
CA GLN A 21 11.99 -24.45 1.11
C GLN A 21 10.91 -23.88 2.03
N ALA A 22 11.27 -23.33 3.19
CA ALA A 22 10.32 -22.67 4.08
C ALA A 22 9.64 -21.45 3.42
N PHE A 23 10.37 -20.71 2.59
CA PHE A 23 9.82 -19.60 1.81
C PHE A 23 8.92 -20.07 0.66
N GLU A 24 9.28 -21.14 -0.04
CA GLU A 24 8.49 -21.75 -1.11
C GLU A 24 7.20 -22.41 -0.57
N GLN A 25 7.25 -22.97 0.64
CA GLN A 25 6.12 -23.63 1.30
C GLN A 25 5.22 -22.67 2.11
N GLN A 26 5.49 -21.36 2.10
CA GLN A 26 4.66 -20.41 2.84
C GLN A 26 3.19 -20.48 2.36
N PRO A 27 2.22 -20.68 3.28
CA PRO A 27 0.83 -20.75 2.90
C PRO A 27 0.38 -19.44 2.25
N THR A 28 -0.13 -19.56 1.02
CA THR A 28 -0.69 -18.42 0.29
C THR A 28 -2.07 -18.07 0.86
N SER A 29 -2.41 -16.80 0.88
CA SER A 29 -3.74 -16.33 1.31
C SER A 29 -4.75 -16.55 0.18
N ASP A 30 -5.98 -16.91 0.54
CA ASP A 30 -7.14 -16.95 -0.37
C ASP A 30 -7.47 -15.58 -0.97
N LYS A 31 -6.97 -14.50 -0.37
CA LYS A 31 -7.13 -13.13 -0.87
C LYS A 31 -6.27 -12.92 -2.11
N LYS A 32 -6.87 -12.32 -3.14
CA LYS A 32 -6.23 -12.09 -4.44
C LYS A 32 -5.46 -10.78 -4.44
N PHE A 33 -4.20 -10.80 -4.87
CA PHE A 33 -3.37 -9.61 -5.02
C PHE A 33 -4.02 -8.57 -5.93
N LEU A 34 -4.50 -9.01 -7.10
CA LEU A 34 -5.12 -8.13 -8.08
C LEU A 34 -6.37 -7.43 -7.53
N ALA A 35 -7.16 -8.11 -6.69
CA ALA A 35 -8.34 -7.53 -6.06
C ALA A 35 -7.94 -6.45 -5.04
N ALA A 36 -6.92 -6.72 -4.21
CA ALA A 36 -6.40 -5.73 -3.26
C ALA A 36 -5.83 -4.49 -3.97
N TRP A 37 -5.08 -4.69 -5.05
CA TRP A 37 -4.52 -3.63 -5.87
C TRP A 37 -5.60 -2.81 -6.61
N ALA A 38 -6.58 -3.47 -7.24
CA ALA A 38 -7.67 -2.78 -7.93
C ALA A 38 -8.56 -1.99 -6.97
N LEU A 39 -8.87 -2.57 -5.80
CA LEU A 39 -9.57 -1.85 -4.72
C LEU A 39 -8.78 -0.64 -4.23
N SER A 40 -7.46 -0.72 -4.26
CA SER A 40 -6.61 0.40 -3.86
C SER A 40 -6.67 1.58 -4.81
N ILE A 41 -6.70 1.32 -6.11
CA ILE A 41 -6.85 2.37 -7.12
C ILE A 41 -8.25 3.00 -7.09
N VAL A 42 -9.30 2.19 -7.03
CA VAL A 42 -10.69 2.68 -7.14
C VAL A 42 -11.20 3.26 -5.82
N LEU A 43 -10.84 2.65 -4.70
CA LEU A 43 -11.40 2.92 -3.36
C LEU A 43 -10.33 3.20 -2.30
N GLY A 44 -9.10 3.54 -2.71
CA GLY A 44 -7.98 3.80 -1.79
C GLY A 44 -8.30 4.85 -0.74
N LEU A 45 -8.95 5.95 -1.12
CA LEU A 45 -9.33 7.03 -0.19
C LEU A 45 -10.31 6.57 0.90
N THR A 46 -11.09 5.52 0.63
CA THR A 46 -12.03 4.94 1.61
C THR A 46 -11.40 3.85 2.49
N GLY A 47 -10.26 3.29 2.08
CA GLY A 47 -9.60 2.18 2.78
C GLY A 47 -10.19 0.79 2.48
N ALA A 48 -10.96 0.61 1.40
CA ALA A 48 -11.57 -0.67 1.03
C ALA A 48 -10.55 -1.82 0.88
N GLU A 49 -9.34 -1.51 0.41
CA GLU A 49 -8.21 -2.45 0.34
C GLU A 49 -7.90 -3.10 1.70
N ARG A 50 -7.93 -2.33 2.80
CA ARG A 50 -7.60 -2.78 4.15
C ARG A 50 -8.77 -3.54 4.78
N PHE A 51 -10.01 -3.19 4.42
CA PHE A 51 -11.18 -4.02 4.74
C PHE A 51 -11.07 -5.40 4.09
N TYR A 52 -10.65 -5.46 2.81
CA TYR A 52 -10.49 -6.71 2.09
C TYR A 52 -9.39 -7.62 2.69
N LEU A 53 -8.30 -7.01 3.15
CA LEU A 53 -7.14 -7.68 3.80
C LEU A 53 -7.39 -8.04 5.28
N GLY A 54 -8.60 -7.84 5.80
CA GLY A 54 -8.94 -8.21 7.17
C GLY A 54 -8.37 -7.30 8.25
N ARG A 55 -8.02 -6.05 7.90
CA ARG A 55 -7.51 -5.01 8.83
C ARG A 55 -8.54 -3.87 9.02
N PRO A 56 -9.71 -4.15 9.63
CA PRO A 56 -10.83 -3.21 9.69
C PRO A 56 -10.53 -1.95 10.49
N VAL A 57 -9.70 -2.04 11.55
CA VAL A 57 -9.35 -0.89 12.39
C VAL A 57 -8.68 0.21 11.56
N THR A 58 -7.61 -0.11 10.85
CA THR A 58 -6.90 0.86 10.03
C THR A 58 -7.71 1.34 8.82
N ALA A 59 -8.60 0.48 8.31
CA ALA A 59 -9.52 0.87 7.25
C ALA A 59 -10.54 1.92 7.74
N LEU A 60 -11.07 1.72 8.95
CA LEU A 60 -12.00 2.65 9.58
C LEU A 60 -11.34 3.99 9.93
N VAL A 61 -10.10 3.97 10.43
CA VAL A 61 -9.33 5.19 10.70
C VAL A 61 -9.16 6.01 9.42
N LYS A 62 -8.78 5.36 8.32
CA LYS A 62 -8.62 6.02 7.02
C LYS A 62 -9.93 6.59 6.51
N LEU A 63 -11.02 5.81 6.59
CA LEU A 63 -12.36 6.26 6.21
C LEU A 63 -12.80 7.50 7.01
N LEU A 64 -12.65 7.48 8.34
CA LEU A 64 -13.00 8.61 9.20
C LEU A 64 -12.15 9.84 8.90
N PHE A 65 -10.87 9.67 8.60
CA PHE A 65 -9.99 10.78 8.25
C PHE A 65 -10.40 11.42 6.92
N THR A 66 -10.71 10.60 5.91
CA THR A 66 -11.22 11.08 4.62
C THR A 66 -12.56 11.77 4.77
N LEU A 67 -13.50 11.18 5.52
CA LEU A 67 -14.81 11.79 5.79
C LEU A 67 -14.70 13.09 6.59
N ALA A 68 -13.85 13.15 7.60
CA ALA A 68 -13.60 14.37 8.35
C ALA A 68 -13.01 15.46 7.44
N GLY A 69 -12.05 15.11 6.58
CA GLY A 69 -11.48 16.02 5.58
C GLY A 69 -12.55 16.57 4.62
N THR A 70 -13.43 15.71 4.08
CA THR A 70 -14.49 16.17 3.17
C THR A 70 -15.58 16.96 3.89
N ILE A 71 -15.95 16.61 5.12
CA ILE A 71 -16.91 17.39 5.93
C ILE A 71 -16.35 18.79 6.21
N LEU A 72 -15.06 18.93 6.55
CA LEU A 72 -14.43 20.22 6.76
C LEU A 72 -14.43 21.09 5.49
N LEU A 73 -14.28 20.50 4.31
CA LEU A 73 -14.45 21.22 3.04
C LEU A 73 -15.88 21.74 2.86
N ILE A 74 -16.89 20.94 3.24
CA ILE A 74 -18.31 21.34 3.17
C ILE A 74 -18.62 22.46 4.17
N LEU A 75 -17.99 22.46 5.34
CA LEU A 75 -18.13 23.49 6.37
C LEU A 75 -17.34 24.77 6.08
N GLU A 76 -16.95 24.99 4.82
CA GLU A 76 -16.17 26.14 4.34
C GLU A 76 -14.86 26.37 5.14
N GLN A 77 -14.23 25.29 5.61
CA GLN A 77 -12.91 25.30 6.21
C GLN A 77 -11.86 24.73 5.24
N PRO A 78 -11.49 25.47 4.17
CA PRO A 78 -10.74 24.93 3.03
C PRO A 78 -9.35 24.43 3.42
N VAL A 79 -8.67 25.12 4.33
CA VAL A 79 -7.30 24.76 4.75
C VAL A 79 -7.28 23.39 5.43
N TYR A 80 -8.13 23.20 6.45
CA TYR A 80 -8.17 21.93 7.20
C TYR A 80 -8.74 20.79 6.36
N GLY A 81 -9.73 21.08 5.51
CA GLY A 81 -10.28 20.08 4.60
C GLY A 81 -9.27 19.59 3.57
N LEU A 82 -8.51 20.50 2.94
CA LEU A 82 -7.45 20.13 1.98
C LEU A 82 -6.32 19.35 2.66
N LEU A 83 -5.90 19.75 3.87
CA LEU A 83 -4.93 18.98 4.65
C LEU A 83 -5.43 17.56 4.95
N GLY A 84 -6.70 17.41 5.34
CA GLY A 84 -7.30 16.11 5.60
C GLY A 84 -7.30 15.19 4.38
N VAL A 85 -7.76 15.71 3.24
CA VAL A 85 -7.85 14.94 1.97
C VAL A 85 -6.46 14.62 1.42
N THR A 86 -5.49 15.53 1.51
CA THR A 86 -4.12 15.29 1.03
C THR A 86 -3.40 14.25 1.88
N VAL A 87 -3.56 14.29 3.21
CA VAL A 87 -3.01 13.26 4.11
C VAL A 87 -3.66 11.90 3.85
N ALA A 88 -4.98 11.84 3.65
CA ALA A 88 -5.66 10.61 3.26
C ALA A 88 -5.15 10.09 1.91
N GLY A 89 -4.93 10.99 0.94
CA GLY A 89 -4.32 10.67 -0.36
C GLY A 89 -2.89 10.15 -0.24
N ALA A 90 -2.05 10.76 0.58
CA ALA A 90 -0.70 10.25 0.84
C ALA A 90 -0.75 8.84 1.45
N TRP A 91 -1.71 8.58 2.35
CA TRP A 91 -1.94 7.25 2.90
C TRP A 91 -2.31 6.24 1.79
N THR A 92 -3.15 6.59 0.80
CA THR A 92 -3.44 5.67 -0.33
C THR A 92 -2.20 5.32 -1.13
N VAL A 93 -1.34 6.30 -1.41
CA VAL A 93 -0.10 6.07 -2.15
C VAL A 93 0.84 5.16 -1.36
N ILE A 94 0.98 5.37 -0.05
CA ILE A 94 1.76 4.50 0.83
C ILE A 94 1.21 3.08 0.82
N ASP A 95 -0.11 2.91 0.97
CA ASP A 95 -0.75 1.59 0.94
C ASP A 95 -0.54 0.86 -0.39
N LEU A 96 -0.62 1.58 -1.51
CA LEU A 96 -0.33 1.07 -2.85
C LEU A 96 1.11 0.55 -2.94
N LEU A 97 2.09 1.30 -2.44
CA LEU A 97 3.49 0.88 -2.38
C LEU A 97 3.68 -0.34 -1.46
N LEU A 98 3.00 -0.40 -0.32
CA LEU A 98 3.06 -1.55 0.57
C LEU A 98 2.46 -2.82 -0.09
N ILE A 99 1.40 -2.68 -0.87
CA ILE A 99 0.82 -3.77 -1.65
C ILE A 99 1.82 -4.24 -2.72
N LEU A 100 2.39 -3.31 -3.50
CA LEU A 100 3.32 -3.61 -4.59
C LEU A 100 4.62 -4.24 -4.11
N THR A 101 5.13 -3.83 -2.95
CA THR A 101 6.31 -4.45 -2.32
C THR A 101 6.00 -5.77 -1.63
N GLY A 102 4.71 -6.13 -1.49
CA GLY A 102 4.28 -7.34 -0.80
C GLY A 102 4.44 -7.29 0.72
N THR A 103 4.70 -6.10 1.29
CA THR A 103 4.73 -5.88 2.74
C THR A 103 3.32 -5.80 3.33
N LEU A 104 2.32 -5.37 2.55
CA LEU A 104 0.93 -5.41 2.98
C LEU A 104 0.38 -6.84 2.88
N ARG A 105 0.41 -7.54 4.01
CA ARG A 105 -0.08 -8.92 4.13
C ARG A 105 -1.47 -8.98 4.74
N ASP A 106 -2.13 -10.12 4.51
CA ASP A 106 -3.40 -10.50 5.15
C ASP A 106 -3.25 -10.50 6.69
N ARG A 107 -4.37 -10.56 7.43
CA ARG A 107 -4.38 -10.61 8.91
C ARG A 107 -3.53 -11.75 9.48
N LEU A 108 -3.35 -12.82 8.71
CA LEU A 108 -2.58 -14.01 9.09
C LEU A 108 -1.14 -13.98 8.55
N ASP A 109 -0.64 -12.80 8.16
CA ASP A 109 0.70 -12.56 7.61
C ASP A 109 1.08 -13.46 6.41
N ARG A 110 0.06 -13.93 5.70
CA ARG A 110 0.20 -14.69 4.47
C ARG A 110 0.33 -13.78 3.27
N ARG A 111 1.11 -14.23 2.29
CA ARG A 111 1.24 -13.56 0.99
C ARG A 111 -0.03 -13.69 0.18
N LEU A 112 -0.37 -12.63 -0.56
CA LEU A 112 -1.54 -12.60 -1.44
C LEU A 112 -1.35 -13.56 -2.62
N SER A 113 -2.41 -14.30 -2.96
CA SER A 113 -2.38 -15.19 -4.12
C SER A 113 -2.18 -14.40 -5.42
N GLY A 114 -1.35 -14.96 -6.32
CA GLY A 114 -1.06 -14.37 -7.62
C GLY A 114 -0.09 -13.18 -7.61
N TYR A 115 0.51 -12.84 -6.47
CA TYR A 115 1.47 -11.73 -6.35
C TYR A 115 2.62 -11.83 -7.37
N GLN A 116 3.33 -12.97 -7.41
CA GLN A 116 4.49 -13.16 -8.30
C GLN A 116 4.16 -12.98 -9.79
N ARG A 117 2.91 -13.23 -10.19
CA ARG A 117 2.47 -13.12 -11.59
C ARG A 117 2.16 -11.69 -12.00
N PHE A 118 1.53 -10.91 -11.13
CA PHE A 118 0.93 -9.62 -11.50
C PHE A 118 1.67 -8.40 -10.93
N VAL A 119 2.63 -8.56 -10.03
CA VAL A 119 3.32 -7.43 -9.39
C VAL A 119 4.00 -6.50 -10.39
N GLY A 120 4.69 -7.05 -11.41
CA GLY A 120 5.39 -6.24 -12.43
C GLY A 120 4.45 -5.34 -13.23
N PRO A 121 3.41 -5.90 -13.90
CA PRO A 121 2.42 -5.09 -14.61
C PRO A 121 1.69 -4.08 -13.71
N CYS A 122 1.30 -4.49 -12.50
CA CYS A 122 0.61 -3.60 -11.55
C CYS A 122 1.52 -2.44 -11.10
N ALA A 123 2.81 -2.69 -10.88
CA ALA A 123 3.79 -1.66 -10.55
C ALA A 123 3.97 -0.66 -11.70
N ALA A 124 4.04 -1.14 -12.94
CA ALA A 124 4.12 -0.26 -14.11
C ALA A 124 2.87 0.64 -14.24
N VAL A 125 1.67 0.06 -14.10
CA VAL A 125 0.41 0.80 -14.19
C VAL A 125 0.30 1.85 -13.08
N THR A 126 0.71 1.51 -11.86
CA THR A 126 0.67 2.47 -10.73
C THR A 126 1.70 3.58 -10.88
N ALA A 127 2.91 3.29 -11.35
CA ALA A 127 3.89 4.32 -11.65
C ALA A 127 3.37 5.31 -12.71
N LEU A 128 2.77 4.80 -13.79
CA LEU A 128 2.15 5.64 -14.82
C LEU A 128 0.98 6.46 -14.27
N ALA A 129 0.13 5.87 -13.44
CA ALA A 129 -0.99 6.56 -12.82
C ALA A 129 -0.53 7.69 -11.89
N VAL A 130 0.51 7.47 -11.08
CA VAL A 130 1.08 8.49 -10.18
C VAL A 130 1.72 9.63 -10.98
N VAL A 131 2.50 9.32 -12.02
CA VAL A 131 3.11 10.34 -12.90
C VAL A 131 2.01 11.15 -13.61
N GLY A 132 0.98 10.49 -14.13
CA GLY A 132 -0.16 11.15 -14.76
C GLY A 132 -0.93 12.05 -13.79
N ALA A 133 -1.20 11.59 -12.58
CA ALA A 133 -1.86 12.37 -11.54
C ALA A 133 -1.02 13.59 -11.12
N MET A 134 0.29 13.44 -10.99
CA MET A 134 1.20 14.55 -10.67
C MET A 134 1.26 15.58 -11.81
N GLY A 135 1.28 15.13 -13.07
CA GLY A 135 1.18 16.01 -14.24
C GLY A 135 -0.14 16.79 -14.27
N LEU A 136 -1.27 16.12 -14.01
CA LEU A 136 -2.59 16.75 -13.94
C LEU A 136 -2.65 17.80 -12.82
N ALA A 137 -2.12 17.47 -11.63
CA ALA A 137 -2.08 18.38 -10.50
C ALA A 137 -1.25 19.65 -10.81
N LEU A 138 -0.12 19.52 -11.50
CA LEU A 138 0.70 20.65 -11.94
C LEU A 138 -0.05 21.55 -12.94
N ILE A 139 -0.78 20.96 -13.89
CA ILE A 139 -1.59 21.73 -14.86
C ILE A 139 -2.68 22.51 -14.15
N ILE A 140 -3.42 21.86 -13.23
CA ILE A 140 -4.50 22.50 -12.47
C ILE A 140 -3.93 23.63 -11.59
N GLY A 141 -2.81 23.39 -10.90
CA GLY A 141 -2.17 24.41 -10.07
C GLY A 141 -1.69 25.63 -10.86
N SER A 142 -1.18 25.41 -12.07
CA SER A 142 -0.75 26.50 -12.97
C SER A 142 -1.93 27.36 -13.42
N SER A 143 -3.06 26.74 -13.77
CA SER A 143 -4.27 27.46 -14.19
C SER A 143 -4.90 28.30 -13.08
N LEU A 144 -4.81 27.85 -11.82
CA LEU A 144 -5.26 28.62 -10.66
C LEU A 144 -4.35 29.81 -10.33
N ALA A 145 -3.07 29.75 -10.70
CA ALA A 145 -2.11 30.84 -10.45
C ALA A 145 -2.19 31.99 -11.47
N VAL A 146 -2.71 31.74 -12.67
CA VAL A 146 -2.79 32.74 -13.76
C VAL A 146 -4.12 33.51 -13.77
N GLY A 147 -5.17 32.97 -13.13
CA GLY A 147 -6.50 33.58 -13.10
C GLY A 147 -6.84 34.44 -11.87
N GLY A 148 -5.90 34.62 -10.95
CA GLY A 148 -6.05 35.38 -9.70
C GLY A 148 -5.38 36.76 -9.74
#